data_AF-A0A0F9JJW5-F1
#
_entry.id   AF-A0A0F9JJW5-F1
#
_cell.length_a   1.000
_cell.length_b   1.000
_cell.length_c   1.000
_cell.angle_alpha   90.00
_cell.angle_beta   90.00
_cell.angle_gamma   90.00
#
_symmetry.space_group_name_H-M   'P 1'
#
loop_
_entity.id
_entity.type
_entity.pdbx_description
1 polymer ?
#
loop_
_entity_poly.entity_id
_entity_poly.type
_entity_poly.pdbx_seq_one_letter_code
_entity_poly.pdbx_strand_id
1 'polypeptide(L)'
;MKKSTIGHIPSEFELLPPFEGVVHQGCLSCPPVTKLADMNMHVAVGFGFAAITKNGEVYYSEPVMSEFYDTRILREFEQIAQSDPDNDWRLILDAPLRDREYQRQGFEKWVLVKSGMGFA
;
A
#
# COMPACT_ATOMS: atom_id res chain seq x y z
N MET A 1 -7.45 -15.78 40.49
CA MET A 1 -7.67 -14.84 39.38
C MET A 1 -6.87 -15.34 38.18
N LYS A 2 -7.55 -15.90 37.16
CA LYS A 2 -6.88 -16.47 35.99
C LYS A 2 -6.48 -15.31 35.07
N LYS A 3 -5.17 -15.13 34.84
CA LYS A 3 -4.67 -14.29 33.75
C LYS A 3 -5.00 -15.02 32.46
N SER A 4 -5.97 -14.52 31.70
CA SER A 4 -6.27 -15.01 30.36
C SER A 4 -5.23 -14.43 29.42
N THR A 5 -4.17 -15.20 29.18
CA THR A 5 -3.22 -14.97 28.09
C THR A 5 -3.96 -15.24 26.78
N ILE A 6 -4.51 -14.21 26.15
CA ILE A 6 -4.88 -14.30 24.73
C ILE A 6 -3.56 -14.17 24.00
N GLY A 7 -2.99 -15.32 23.64
CA GLY A 7 -1.86 -15.38 22.73
C GLY A 7 -2.23 -14.64 21.45
N HIS A 8 -1.46 -13.60 21.14
CA HIS A 8 -1.42 -13.05 19.80
C HIS A 8 -0.90 -14.17 18.89
N ILE A 9 -1.80 -14.78 18.12
CA ILE A 9 -1.41 -15.70 17.05
C ILE A 9 -0.84 -14.81 15.96
N PRO A 10 0.46 -14.88 15.61
CA PRO A 10 0.96 -14.17 14.44
C PRO A 10 0.22 -14.74 13.22
N SER A 11 -0.52 -13.89 12.51
CA SER A 11 -1.20 -14.33 11.30
C SER A 11 -0.15 -14.53 10.21
N GLU A 12 0.13 -15.78 9.83
CA GLU A 12 0.71 -16.07 8.52
C GLU A 12 -0.30 -15.54 7.47
N PHE A 13 -0.05 -14.33 6.98
CA PHE A 13 -0.90 -13.69 5.98
C PHE A 13 -0.60 -14.28 4.60
N GLU A 14 -1.62 -14.31 3.75
CA GLU A 14 -1.49 -14.81 2.39
C GLU A 14 -0.67 -13.83 1.52
N LEU A 15 0.36 -14.34 0.85
CA LEU A 15 1.05 -13.60 -0.21
C LEU A 15 0.25 -13.69 -1.51
N LEU A 16 -0.30 -12.55 -1.94
CA LEU A 16 -1.09 -12.47 -3.15
C LEU A 16 -0.18 -12.54 -4.40
N PRO A 17 -0.65 -13.14 -5.50
CA PRO A 17 0.13 -13.14 -6.74
C PRO A 17 0.27 -11.71 -7.28
N PRO A 18 1.38 -11.39 -7.98
CA PRO A 18 1.49 -10.13 -8.71
C PRO A 18 0.34 -9.97 -9.71
N PHE A 19 -0.17 -8.76 -9.86
CA PHE A 19 -1.22 -8.44 -10.82
C PHE A 19 -0.79 -8.82 -12.25
N GLU A 20 -1.59 -9.64 -12.93
CA GLU A 20 -1.24 -10.21 -14.25
C GLU A 20 -1.69 -9.34 -15.43
N GLY A 21 -2.66 -8.45 -15.22
CA GLY A 21 -3.23 -7.61 -16.28
C GLY A 21 -2.34 -6.45 -16.73
N VAL A 22 -2.86 -5.70 -17.71
CA VAL A 22 -2.29 -4.40 -18.09
C VAL A 22 -2.52 -3.42 -16.94
N VAL A 23 -1.45 -2.85 -16.40
CA VAL A 23 -1.54 -1.87 -15.33
C VAL A 23 -2.24 -0.62 -15.87
N HIS A 24 -3.43 -0.34 -15.33
CA HIS A 24 -4.15 0.88 -15.69
C HIS A 24 -3.38 2.09 -15.17
N GLN A 25 -3.35 3.17 -15.93
CA GLN A 25 -2.49 4.34 -15.67
C GLN A 25 -3.23 5.67 -15.59
N GLY A 26 -4.47 5.74 -16.08
CA GLY A 26 -5.19 6.99 -16.27
C GLY A 26 -4.62 7.93 -17.35
N CYS A 27 -3.45 7.64 -17.91
CA CYS A 27 -2.75 8.47 -18.90
C CYS A 27 -2.44 7.67 -20.17
N LEU A 28 -2.89 8.17 -21.32
CA LEU A 28 -2.69 7.50 -22.63
C LEU A 28 -1.27 7.67 -23.21
N SER A 29 -0.51 8.63 -22.70
CA SER A 29 0.81 9.00 -23.24
C SER A 29 1.97 8.62 -22.32
N CYS A 30 1.67 8.17 -21.10
CA CYS A 30 2.68 7.91 -20.08
C CYS A 30 3.32 6.52 -20.29
N PRO A 31 4.63 6.36 -19.98
CA PRO A 31 5.30 5.06 -20.12
C PRO A 31 4.72 4.02 -19.16
N PRO A 32 4.81 2.71 -19.46
CA PRO A 32 4.33 1.62 -18.60
C PRO A 32 4.83 1.72 -17.15
N VAL A 33 3.96 1.48 -16.17
CA VAL A 33 4.36 1.46 -14.74
C VAL A 33 4.92 0.11 -14.38
N THR A 34 5.87 0.13 -13.48
CA THR A 34 6.38 -1.05 -12.80
C THR A 34 5.29 -1.70 -11.94
N LYS A 35 5.36 -3.03 -11.83
CA LYS A 35 4.56 -3.82 -10.87
C LYS A 35 5.15 -3.75 -9.45
N LEU A 36 6.26 -3.06 -9.26
CA LEU A 36 6.82 -2.73 -7.96
C LEU A 36 6.58 -1.26 -7.67
N ALA A 37 6.19 -0.94 -6.44
CA ALA A 37 6.11 0.44 -5.99
C ALA A 37 7.53 1.04 -5.89
N ASP A 38 7.67 2.31 -6.26
CA ASP A 38 8.90 3.06 -6.03
C ASP A 38 8.95 3.46 -4.54
N MET A 39 10.05 3.19 -3.85
CA MET A 39 10.20 3.54 -2.43
C MET A 39 10.13 5.05 -2.18
N ASN A 40 10.42 5.87 -3.20
CA ASN A 40 10.33 7.32 -3.11
C ASN A 40 8.96 7.86 -3.56
N MET A 41 8.00 7.00 -3.89
CA MET A 41 6.64 7.44 -4.19
C MET A 41 5.97 7.97 -2.92
N HIS A 42 5.14 9.00 -3.08
CA HIS A 42 4.35 9.53 -2.00
C HIS A 42 3.13 8.61 -1.75
N VAL A 43 2.78 8.42 -0.48
CA VAL A 43 1.53 7.77 -0.07
C VAL A 43 0.43 8.82 -0.14
N ALA A 44 0.13 9.22 -1.37
CA ALA A 44 -0.78 10.29 -1.69
C ALA A 44 -1.33 10.11 -3.11
N VAL A 45 -2.58 10.53 -3.32
CA VAL A 45 -3.21 10.57 -4.65
C VAL A 45 -3.70 11.97 -5.03
N GLY A 46 -3.55 12.95 -4.14
CA GLY A 46 -3.95 14.35 -4.33
C GLY A 46 -5.46 14.58 -4.27
N PHE A 47 -6.25 13.72 -4.91
CA PHE A 47 -7.70 13.64 -4.76
C PHE A 47 -8.12 12.18 -4.73
N GLY A 48 -8.73 11.73 -3.63
CA GLY A 48 -9.06 10.33 -3.40
C GLY A 48 -8.61 9.87 -2.02
N PHE A 49 -8.18 8.61 -1.91
CA PHE A 49 -7.74 8.00 -0.68
C PHE A 49 -6.39 7.29 -0.86
N ALA A 50 -5.44 7.59 0.02
CA ALA A 50 -4.17 6.88 0.10
C ALA A 50 -3.93 6.43 1.55
N ALA A 51 -3.54 5.17 1.73
CA ALA A 51 -3.32 4.61 3.05
C ALA A 51 -2.30 3.48 3.07
N ILE A 52 -1.68 3.30 4.24
CA ILE A 52 -0.97 2.09 4.62
C ILE A 52 -1.85 1.32 5.58
N THR A 53 -2.04 0.04 5.31
CA THR A 53 -2.75 -0.87 6.21
C THR A 53 -1.82 -1.92 6.79
N LYS A 54 -2.09 -2.32 8.03
CA LYS A 54 -1.48 -3.46 8.71
C LYS A 54 -2.59 -4.46 9.05
N ASN A 55 -2.52 -5.66 8.51
CA ASN A 55 -3.56 -6.70 8.67
C ASN A 55 -4.97 -6.22 8.33
N GLY A 56 -5.08 -5.39 7.29
CA GLY A 56 -6.36 -4.80 6.85
C GLY A 56 -6.84 -3.60 7.68
N GLU A 57 -6.18 -3.25 8.78
CA GLU A 57 -6.49 -2.04 9.55
C GLU A 57 -5.64 -0.86 9.06
N VAL A 58 -6.23 0.34 8.98
CA VAL A 58 -5.51 1.56 8.58
C VAL A 58 -4.46 1.90 9.64
N TYR A 59 -3.19 1.78 9.26
CA TYR A 59 -2.05 2.21 10.05
C TYR A 59 -1.75 3.70 9.84
N TYR A 60 -1.91 4.16 8.60
CA TYR A 60 -1.74 5.55 8.20
C TYR A 60 -2.67 5.86 7.03
N SER A 61 -3.18 7.09 6.95
CA SER A 61 -3.84 7.63 5.78
C SER A 61 -3.33 9.03 5.49
N GLU A 62 -3.33 9.42 4.22
CA GLU A 62 -3.04 10.78 3.77
C GLU A 62 -3.91 11.80 4.55
N PRO A 63 -3.32 12.85 5.16
CA PRO A 63 -4.08 13.92 5.79
C PRO A 63 -4.94 14.69 4.79
N VAL A 64 -6.16 15.08 5.19
CA VAL A 64 -7.12 15.79 4.31
C VAL A 64 -6.61 17.16 3.84
N MET A 65 -5.68 17.79 4.56
CA MET A 65 -5.19 19.16 4.33
C MET A 65 -3.65 19.23 4.28
N SER A 66 -3.00 18.24 3.67
CA SER A 66 -1.54 18.29 3.42
C SER A 66 -1.24 18.83 2.03
N GLU A 67 -0.19 19.63 1.89
CA GLU A 67 0.42 19.87 0.58
C GLU A 67 1.18 18.61 0.13
N PHE A 68 1.38 18.44 -1.18
CA PHE A 68 2.02 17.25 -1.75
C PHE A 68 3.39 16.95 -1.10
N TYR A 69 4.21 17.98 -0.89
CA TYR A 69 5.55 17.85 -0.30
C TYR A 69 5.54 17.51 1.20
N ASP A 70 4.39 17.64 1.87
CA ASP A 70 4.23 17.25 3.27
C ASP A 70 3.75 15.79 3.40
N THR A 71 3.42 15.13 2.29
CA THR A 71 2.96 13.74 2.32
C THR A 71 4.14 12.77 2.48
N ARG A 72 3.89 11.69 3.21
CA ARG A 72 4.94 10.72 3.57
C ARG A 72 5.25 9.82 2.38
N ILE A 73 6.52 9.44 2.22
CA ILE A 73 6.95 8.52 1.17
C ILE A 73 6.91 7.06 1.64
N LEU A 74 6.76 6.13 0.69
CA LEU A 74 6.64 4.69 0.98
C LEU A 74 7.84 4.13 1.76
N ARG A 75 9.06 4.65 1.52
CA ARG A 75 10.29 4.26 2.22
C ARG A 75 10.17 4.33 3.74
N GLU A 76 9.45 5.32 4.27
CA GLU A 76 9.27 5.46 5.71
C GLU A 76 8.44 4.31 6.30
N PHE A 77 7.43 3.85 5.56
CA PHE A 77 6.61 2.72 5.97
C PHE A 77 7.30 1.38 5.74
N GLU A 78 8.14 1.28 4.71
CA GLU A 78 9.00 0.11 4.52
C GLU A 78 9.93 -0.10 5.71
N GLN A 79 10.52 0.95 6.29
CA GLN A 79 11.36 0.83 7.49
C GLN A 79 10.59 0.29 8.71
N ILE A 80 9.33 0.70 8.85
CA ILE A 80 8.44 0.22 9.92
C ILE A 80 8.10 -1.26 9.66
N ALA A 81 7.67 -1.59 8.45
CA ALA A 81 7.29 -2.94 8.05
C ALA A 81 8.47 -3.94 8.04
N GLN A 82 9.70 -3.47 7.82
CA GLN A 82 10.91 -4.29 7.98
C GLN A 82 11.10 -4.77 9.41
N SER A 83 10.77 -3.92 10.38
CA SER A 83 10.85 -4.26 11.81
C SER A 83 9.65 -5.09 12.27
N ASP A 84 8.68 -5.33 11.39
CA ASP A 84 7.41 -5.99 11.67
C ASP A 84 6.98 -6.93 10.51
N PRO A 85 7.80 -7.94 10.17
CA PRO A 85 7.65 -8.71 8.94
C PRO A 85 6.49 -9.72 8.96
N ASP A 86 5.97 -10.07 10.14
CA ASP A 86 4.93 -11.09 10.33
C ASP A 86 3.50 -10.53 10.15
N ASN A 87 3.37 -9.35 9.54
CA ASN A 87 2.11 -8.66 9.33
C ASN A 87 1.89 -8.33 7.85
N ASP A 88 0.63 -8.36 7.42
CA ASP A 88 0.23 -8.00 6.06
C ASP A 88 0.26 -6.48 5.90
N TRP A 89 1.31 -5.98 5.27
CA TRP A 89 1.46 -4.57 4.98
C TRP A 89 1.01 -4.27 3.56
N ARG A 90 0.06 -3.34 3.43
CA ARG A 90 -0.45 -2.92 2.12
C ARG A 90 -0.45 -1.42 1.96
N LEU A 91 -0.26 -0.99 0.72
CA LEU A 91 -0.44 0.38 0.26
C LEU A 91 -1.68 0.42 -0.63
N ILE A 92 -2.67 1.19 -0.22
CA ILE A 92 -3.92 1.43 -0.94
C ILE A 92 -3.85 2.82 -1.58
N LEU A 93 -4.16 2.92 -2.86
CA LEU A 93 -4.21 4.16 -3.61
C LEU A 93 -5.47 4.15 -4.49
N ASP A 94 -6.53 4.78 -4.01
CA ASP A 94 -7.80 4.92 -4.74
C ASP A 94 -7.91 6.34 -5.28
N ALA A 95 -7.74 6.50 -6.60
CA ALA A 95 -7.74 7.80 -7.28
C ALA A 95 -8.80 7.82 -8.41
N PRO A 96 -9.28 9.00 -8.85
CA PRO A 96 -10.37 9.10 -9.82
C PRO A 96 -10.17 8.28 -11.09
N LEU A 97 -8.95 8.30 -11.62
CA LEU A 97 -8.61 7.69 -12.91
C LEU A 97 -7.74 6.44 -12.75
N ARG A 98 -7.51 5.96 -11.52
CA ARG A 98 -6.66 4.79 -11.26
C ARG A 98 -6.73 4.33 -9.82
N ASP A 99 -6.98 3.04 -9.61
CA ASP A 99 -6.80 2.39 -8.31
C ASP A 99 -5.61 1.43 -8.33
N ARG A 100 -4.90 1.33 -7.20
CA ARG A 100 -3.79 0.40 -6.99
C ARG A 100 -3.77 -0.11 -5.57
N GLU A 101 -3.40 -1.38 -5.44
CA GLU A 101 -3.04 -1.99 -4.17
C GLU A 101 -1.70 -2.67 -4.31
N TYR A 102 -0.77 -2.38 -3.39
CA TYR A 102 0.50 -3.07 -3.29
C TYR A 102 0.57 -3.83 -1.98
N GLN A 103 1.09 -5.06 -2.02
CA GLN A 103 1.43 -5.86 -0.85
C GLN A 103 2.94 -5.92 -0.67
N ARG A 104 3.42 -5.77 0.56
CA ARG A 104 4.83 -6.02 0.88
C ARG A 104 5.13 -7.52 0.90
N GLN A 105 6.10 -7.96 0.11
CA GLN A 105 6.51 -9.36 -0.07
C GLN A 105 8.04 -9.52 0.12
N GLY A 106 8.55 -8.93 1.19
CA GLY A 106 9.97 -8.90 1.53
C GLY A 106 10.61 -7.51 1.46
N PHE A 107 11.93 -7.45 1.67
CA PHE A 107 12.70 -6.21 1.73
C PHE A 107 12.55 -5.37 0.46
N GLU A 108 12.01 -4.15 0.61
CA GLU A 108 11.72 -3.19 -0.48
C GLU A 108 10.89 -3.76 -1.64
N LYS A 109 10.17 -4.88 -1.42
CA LYS A 109 9.36 -5.55 -2.44
C LYS A 109 7.88 -5.28 -2.22
N TRP A 110 7.42 -4.12 -2.65
CA TRP A 110 6.00 -3.76 -2.66
C TRP A 110 5.40 -4.11 -4.01
N VAL A 111 4.74 -5.26 -4.08
CA VAL A 111 4.23 -5.89 -5.31
C VAL A 111 2.81 -5.43 -5.56
N LEU A 112 2.52 -4.94 -6.76
CA LEU A 112 1.18 -4.58 -7.21
C LEU A 112 0.33 -5.85 -7.29
N VAL A 113 -0.75 -5.91 -6.52
CA VAL A 113 -1.66 -7.07 -6.44
C VAL A 113 -3.04 -6.74 -7.01
N LYS A 114 -3.40 -5.45 -7.10
CA LYS A 114 -4.63 -4.96 -7.73
C LYS A 114 -4.36 -3.71 -8.55
N SER A 115 -5.00 -3.61 -9.71
CA SER A 115 -5.06 -2.38 -10.51
C SER A 115 -6.48 -2.18 -11.05
N GLY A 116 -7.00 -0.96 -10.95
CA GLY A 116 -8.36 -0.60 -11.37
C GLY A 116 -8.42 0.71 -12.16
N MET A 117 -9.60 0.98 -12.74
CA MET A 117 -9.88 2.17 -13.55
C MET A 117 -10.00 3.47 -12.74
N GLY A 118 -10.03 3.39 -11.41
CA GLY A 118 -10.43 4.52 -10.58
C GLY A 118 -11.93 4.52 -10.30
N PHE A 119 -12.36 5.51 -9.51
CA PHE A 119 -13.74 5.67 -9.09
C PHE A 119 -14.56 6.68 -9.91
N ALA A 120 -13.98 7.31 -10.94
CA ALA A 120 -14.62 8.33 -11.77
C ALA A 120 -14.83 7.88 -13.23
#